data_AF-A0AAW7QI11-F1
#
_entry.id   AF-A0AAW7QI11-F1
#
_cell.length_a   1.000
_cell.length_b   1.000
_cell.length_c   1.000
_cell.angle_alpha   90.00
_cell.angle_beta   90.00
_cell.angle_gamma   90.00
#
_symmetry.space_group_name_H-M   'P 1'
#
loop_
_entity.id
_entity.type
_entity.pdbx_description
1 polymer ?
#
loop_
_entity_poly.entity_id
_entity_poly.type
_entity_poly.pdbx_seq_one_letter_code
_entity_poly.pdbx_strand_id
1 'polypeptide(L)'
;MISVGWQENPDLDKIAELKPDLILMTGEKEDFYEELSKIAATVGYQINTDENWDYHETSLKVAETFDKRGEMKKDLDRVDAKEAVFEENVKAKFGDQKLMYLSVTDNDIRYYAYGHFGYLYDTYHFNRA
;
A
#
# COMPACT_ATOMS: atom_id res chain seq x y z
N MET A 1 -15.10 9.51 9.75
CA MET A 1 -14.38 8.23 9.65
C MET A 1 -14.24 7.68 11.06
N ILE A 2 -14.59 6.41 11.30
CA ILE A 2 -14.51 5.80 12.63
C ILE A 2 -13.18 5.05 12.68
N SER A 3 -12.32 5.37 13.64
CA SER A 3 -11.08 4.61 13.88
C SER A 3 -11.39 3.35 14.70
N VAL A 4 -10.81 2.22 14.31
CA VAL A 4 -10.91 0.91 15.00
C VAL A 4 -9.59 0.48 15.63
N GLY A 5 -8.75 1.46 16.01
CA GLY A 5 -7.42 1.20 16.57
C GLY A 5 -6.31 1.14 15.52
N TRP A 6 -5.13 0.69 15.97
CA TRP A 6 -3.97 0.49 15.11
C TRP A 6 -3.97 -0.94 14.57
N GLN A 7 -3.48 -1.15 13.34
CA GLN A 7 -3.41 -2.50 12.76
C GLN A 7 -2.61 -3.51 13.61
N GLU A 8 -1.65 -3.04 14.41
CA GLU A 8 -0.85 -3.87 15.33
C GLU A 8 -1.62 -4.28 16.59
N ASN A 9 -2.67 -3.55 16.92
CA ASN A 9 -3.51 -3.80 18.09
C ASN A 9 -4.93 -3.26 17.80
N PRO A 10 -5.71 -3.98 16.97
CA PRO A 10 -7.04 -3.55 16.58
C PRO A 10 -8.02 -3.64 17.75
N ASP A 11 -8.97 -2.71 17.80
CA ASP A 11 -10.04 -2.70 18.80
C ASP A 11 -11.19 -3.62 18.34
N LEU A 12 -11.11 -4.90 18.72
CA LEU A 12 -12.05 -5.95 18.28
C LEU A 12 -13.49 -5.68 18.76
N ASP A 13 -13.66 -5.15 19.96
CA ASP A 13 -14.98 -4.81 20.50
C ASP A 13 -15.63 -3.73 19.65
N LYS A 14 -14.87 -2.69 19.31
CA LYS A 14 -15.36 -1.62 18.44
C LYS A 14 -15.64 -2.10 17.01
N ILE A 15 -14.83 -3.01 16.48
CA ILE A 15 -15.11 -3.63 15.17
C ILE A 15 -16.44 -4.40 15.23
N ALA A 16 -16.68 -5.15 16.32
CA ALA A 16 -17.93 -5.88 16.51
C ALA A 16 -19.15 -4.96 16.64
N GLU A 17 -19.02 -3.82 17.34
CA GLU A 17 -20.09 -2.82 17.46
C GLU A 17 -20.53 -2.24 16.12
N LEU A 18 -19.61 -2.14 15.16
CA LEU A 18 -19.89 -1.65 13.81
C LEU A 18 -20.68 -2.65 12.97
N LYS A 19 -20.74 -3.92 13.36
CA LYS A 19 -21.42 -5.01 12.64
C LYS A 19 -21.06 -5.03 11.14
N PRO A 20 -19.77 -5.14 10.79
CA PRO A 20 -19.35 -5.13 9.40
C PRO A 20 -19.90 -6.35 8.65
N ASP A 21 -20.21 -6.18 7.36
CA ASP A 21 -20.56 -7.30 6.49
C ASP A 21 -19.31 -8.05 5.96
N LEU A 22 -18.17 -7.37 5.91
CA LEU A 22 -16.89 -7.88 5.43
C LEU A 22 -15.73 -7.15 6.13
N ILE A 23 -14.70 -7.92 6.50
CA ILE A 23 -13.42 -7.42 7.01
C ILE A 23 -12.33 -7.79 5.98
N LEU A 24 -11.56 -6.79 5.55
CA LEU A 24 -10.38 -6.98 4.71
C LEU A 24 -9.14 -6.76 5.57
N MET A 25 -8.20 -7.71 5.54
CA MET A 25 -6.96 -7.62 6.31
C MET A 25 -5.76 -8.03 5.46
N THR A 26 -4.59 -7.45 5.76
CA THR A 26 -3.34 -7.89 5.15
C THR A 26 -2.85 -9.18 5.82
N GLY A 27 -2.19 -10.05 5.04
CA GLY A 27 -1.63 -11.31 5.55
C GLY A 27 -0.61 -11.12 6.67
N GLU A 28 0.03 -9.95 6.76
CA GLU A 28 0.94 -9.60 7.86
C GLU A 28 0.27 -9.56 9.25
N LYS A 29 -1.07 -9.61 9.29
CA LYS A 29 -1.89 -9.57 10.52
C LYS A 29 -2.67 -10.86 10.76
N GLU A 30 -2.27 -11.96 10.14
CA GLU A 30 -2.98 -13.26 10.20
C GLU A 30 -3.32 -13.73 11.61
N ASP A 31 -2.53 -13.35 12.63
CA ASP A 31 -2.81 -13.66 14.05
C ASP A 31 -4.22 -13.22 14.50
N PHE A 32 -4.79 -12.17 13.90
CA PHE A 32 -6.15 -11.71 14.22
C PHE A 32 -7.24 -12.38 13.38
N TYR A 33 -6.90 -13.23 12.41
CA TYR A 33 -7.87 -13.78 11.45
C TYR A 33 -8.99 -14.56 12.15
N GLU A 34 -8.67 -15.41 13.13
CA GLU A 34 -9.68 -16.19 13.86
C GLU A 34 -10.63 -15.30 14.67
N GLU A 35 -10.14 -14.22 15.27
CA GLU A 35 -10.96 -13.31 16.07
C GLU A 35 -11.84 -12.43 15.18
N LEU A 36 -11.28 -11.89 14.10
CA LEU A 36 -12.03 -11.11 13.11
C LEU A 36 -13.09 -11.96 12.40
N SER A 37 -12.78 -13.23 12.11
CA SER A 37 -13.74 -14.17 11.49
C SER A 37 -14.93 -14.53 12.37
N LYS A 38 -14.83 -14.33 13.70
CA LYS A 38 -15.98 -14.45 14.62
C LYS A 38 -16.91 -13.24 14.54
N ILE A 39 -16.40 -12.09 14.07
CA ILE A 39 -17.17 -10.84 13.95
C ILE A 39 -17.90 -10.79 12.61
N ALA A 40 -17.19 -11.04 11.50
CA ALA A 40 -17.75 -11.00 10.15
C ALA A 40 -16.94 -11.85 9.17
N ALA A 41 -17.47 -12.02 7.96
CA ALA A 41 -16.70 -12.64 6.87
C ALA A 41 -15.37 -11.88 6.70
N THR A 42 -14.26 -12.62 6.76
CA THR A 42 -12.92 -12.02 6.76
C THR A 42 -12.09 -12.57 5.60
N VAL A 43 -11.52 -11.67 4.82
CA VAL A 43 -10.65 -11.99 3.68
C VAL A 43 -9.26 -11.42 3.95
N GLY A 44 -8.29 -12.33 4.07
CA GLY A 44 -6.87 -11.99 4.05
C GLY A 44 -6.40 -11.77 2.62
N TYR A 45 -5.66 -10.70 2.36
CA TYR A 45 -4.95 -10.50 1.10
C TYR A 45 -3.48 -10.20 1.37
N GLN A 46 -2.61 -10.62 0.45
CA GLN A 46 -1.19 -10.26 0.49
C GLN A 46 -0.91 -9.13 -0.48
N ILE A 47 -0.03 -8.23 -0.06
CA ILE A 47 0.55 -7.21 -0.93
C ILE A 47 1.89 -7.76 -1.36
N ASN A 48 2.14 -7.86 -2.66
CA ASN A 48 3.47 -8.19 -3.15
C ASN A 48 4.38 -6.98 -2.92
N THR A 49 5.22 -7.06 -1.90
CA THR A 49 6.17 -6.01 -1.53
C THR A 49 7.56 -6.23 -2.11
N ASP A 50 7.80 -7.40 -2.71
CA ASP A 50 9.08 -7.80 -3.30
C ASP A 50 9.31 -7.18 -4.68
N GLU A 51 8.23 -6.98 -5.45
CA GLU A 51 8.27 -6.42 -6.81
C GLU A 51 7.70 -5.00 -6.85
N ASN A 52 8.49 -4.01 -6.43
CA ASN A 52 8.19 -2.58 -6.59
C ASN A 52 6.83 -2.11 -6.06
N TRP A 53 6.26 -2.84 -5.09
CA TRP A 53 4.96 -2.49 -4.54
C TRP A 53 3.85 -2.49 -5.61
N ASP A 54 3.81 -3.52 -6.47
CA ASP A 54 2.75 -3.70 -7.48
C ASP A 54 1.37 -3.75 -6.82
N TYR A 55 0.77 -2.55 -6.73
CA TYR A 55 -0.54 -2.34 -6.16
C TYR A 55 -1.62 -2.65 -7.19
N HIS A 56 -1.30 -2.78 -8.49
CA HIS A 56 -2.29 -3.05 -9.54
C HIS A 56 -2.92 -4.43 -9.32
N GLU A 57 -2.09 -5.45 -9.12
CA GLU A 57 -2.59 -6.81 -8.91
C GLU A 57 -3.47 -6.89 -7.65
N THR A 58 -2.97 -6.36 -6.53
CA THR A 58 -3.69 -6.37 -5.26
C THR A 58 -5.00 -5.58 -5.34
N SER A 59 -4.97 -4.40 -5.96
CA SER A 59 -6.16 -3.56 -6.12
C SER A 59 -7.22 -4.23 -6.99
N LEU A 60 -6.80 -4.91 -8.07
CA LEU A 60 -7.71 -5.66 -8.94
C LEU A 60 -8.33 -6.87 -8.22
N LYS A 61 -7.57 -7.60 -7.40
CA LYS A 61 -8.09 -8.72 -6.57
C LYS A 61 -9.13 -8.24 -5.56
N VAL A 62 -8.84 -7.12 -4.88
CA VAL A 62 -9.81 -6.51 -3.95
C VAL A 62 -11.07 -6.09 -4.71
N ALA A 63 -10.93 -5.43 -5.86
CA ALA A 63 -12.07 -4.99 -6.66
C ALA A 63 -12.92 -6.14 -7.21
N GLU A 64 -12.32 -7.30 -7.50
CA GLU A 64 -13.03 -8.51 -7.92
C GLU A 64 -13.99 -9.02 -6.83
N THR A 65 -13.63 -8.88 -5.55
CA THR A 65 -14.51 -9.23 -4.41
C THR A 65 -15.82 -8.43 -4.43
N PHE A 66 -15.83 -7.26 -5.07
CA PHE A 66 -16.98 -6.37 -5.18
C PHE A 66 -17.55 -6.26 -6.61
N ASP A 67 -17.15 -7.13 -7.53
CA ASP A 67 -17.52 -7.06 -8.97
C ASP A 67 -17.22 -5.69 -9.62
N LYS A 68 -16.12 -5.06 -9.18
CA LYS A 68 -15.72 -3.69 -9.57
C LYS A 68 -14.41 -3.64 -10.35
N ARG A 69 -13.99 -4.77 -10.92
CA ARG A 69 -12.71 -4.88 -11.65
C ARG A 69 -12.57 -3.83 -12.77
N GLY A 70 -13.66 -3.55 -13.50
CA GLY A 70 -13.67 -2.54 -14.57
C GLY A 70 -13.48 -1.10 -14.06
N GLU A 71 -14.13 -0.74 -12.94
CA GLU A 71 -13.95 0.57 -12.28
C GLU A 71 -12.52 0.71 -11.78
N MET A 72 -12.00 -0.31 -11.11
CA MET A 72 -10.63 -0.31 -10.58
C MET A 72 -9.60 -0.18 -11.69
N LYS A 73 -9.76 -0.88 -12.82
CA LYS A 73 -8.85 -0.72 -13.96
C LYS A 73 -8.79 0.73 -14.44
N LYS A 74 -9.93 1.41 -14.54
CA LYS A 74 -9.98 2.82 -14.96
C LYS A 74 -9.27 3.74 -13.95
N ASP A 75 -9.39 3.44 -12.66
CA ASP A 75 -8.69 4.19 -11.62
C ASP A 75 -7.18 3.96 -11.66
N LEU A 76 -6.74 2.72 -11.87
CA LEU A 76 -5.33 2.37 -12.08
C LEU A 76 -4.76 3.07 -13.33
N ASP A 77 -5.45 3.00 -14.47
CA ASP A 77 -5.04 3.70 -15.71
C ASP A 77 -4.86 5.21 -15.48
N ARG A 78 -5.68 5.82 -14.60
CA ARG A 78 -5.56 7.23 -14.22
C ARG A 78 -4.37 7.50 -13.29
N VAL A 79 -4.02 6.56 -12.42
CA VAL A 79 -2.82 6.67 -11.60
C VAL A 79 -1.59 6.57 -12.49
N ASP A 80 -1.52 5.59 -13.39
CA ASP A 80 -0.41 5.39 -14.33
C ASP A 80 -0.15 6.65 -15.18
N ALA A 81 -1.22 7.29 -15.66
CA ALA A 81 -1.12 8.55 -16.38
C ALA A 81 -0.52 9.70 -15.54
N LYS A 82 -0.81 9.74 -14.22
CA LYS A 82 -0.20 10.72 -13.31
C LYS A 82 1.25 10.38 -13.00
N GLU A 83 1.59 9.11 -12.91
CA GLU A 83 2.97 8.66 -12.66
C GLU A 83 3.88 9.02 -13.83
N ALA A 84 3.44 8.85 -15.08
CA ALA A 84 4.18 9.28 -16.26
C ALA A 84 4.47 10.79 -16.24
N VAL A 85 3.47 11.61 -15.87
CA VAL A 85 3.67 13.06 -15.73
C VAL A 85 4.62 13.39 -14.57
N PHE A 86 4.54 12.64 -13.47
CA PHE A 86 5.43 12.83 -12.33
C PHE A 86 6.89 12.52 -12.70
N GLU A 87 7.13 11.43 -13.44
CA GLU A 87 8.45 11.06 -13.95
C GLU A 87 9.09 12.18 -14.79
N GLU A 88 8.34 12.75 -15.73
CA GLU A 88 8.83 13.88 -16.55
C GLU A 88 9.22 15.08 -15.69
N ASN A 89 8.40 15.40 -14.69
CA ASN A 89 8.67 16.50 -13.75
C ASN A 89 9.91 16.24 -12.90
N VAL A 90 10.15 14.99 -12.47
CA VAL A 90 11.36 14.61 -11.73
C VAL A 90 12.59 14.83 -12.61
N LYS A 91 12.60 14.31 -13.83
CA LYS A 91 13.73 14.50 -14.77
C LYS A 91 13.99 15.98 -15.05
N ALA A 92 12.94 16.77 -15.30
CA ALA A 92 13.06 18.20 -15.58
C ALA A 92 13.62 18.99 -14.39
N LYS A 93 13.26 18.60 -13.16
CA LYS A 93 13.64 19.34 -11.94
C LYS A 93 15.02 18.96 -11.41
N PHE A 94 15.38 17.69 -11.48
CA PHE A 94 16.58 17.16 -10.84
C PHE A 94 17.68 16.75 -11.84
N GLY A 95 17.36 16.57 -13.13
CA GLY A 95 18.33 16.16 -14.15
C GLY A 95 19.12 14.92 -13.71
N ASP A 96 20.45 15.03 -13.71
CA ASP A 96 21.37 13.95 -13.31
C ASP A 96 21.74 13.98 -11.82
N GLN A 97 21.06 14.80 -11.00
CA GLN A 97 21.35 14.87 -9.56
C GLN A 97 21.00 13.56 -8.87
N LYS A 98 21.97 13.04 -8.11
CA LYS A 98 21.81 11.90 -7.22
C LYS A 98 21.02 12.29 -5.97
N LEU A 99 20.06 11.46 -5.58
CA LEU A 99 19.16 11.69 -4.46
C LEU A 99 19.18 10.49 -3.49
N MET A 100 19.03 10.80 -2.20
CA MET A 100 18.91 9.81 -1.14
C MET A 100 17.58 9.98 -0.42
N TYR A 101 16.86 8.88 -0.25
CA TYR A 101 15.73 8.81 0.67
C TYR A 101 16.20 8.31 2.04
N LEU A 102 16.08 9.18 3.05
CA LEU A 102 16.50 8.91 4.43
C LEU A 102 15.28 8.97 5.36
N SER A 103 15.08 7.94 6.17
CA SER A 103 14.28 8.06 7.39
C SER A 103 15.21 8.42 8.54
N VAL A 104 14.85 9.45 9.29
CA VAL A 104 15.62 9.94 10.44
C VAL A 104 14.69 9.88 11.65
N THR A 105 15.08 9.09 12.64
CA THR A 105 14.44 9.01 13.95
C THR A 105 15.42 9.44 15.03
N ASP A 106 14.95 9.59 16.26
CA ASP A 106 15.82 9.91 17.40
C ASP A 106 16.89 8.82 17.65
N ASN A 107 16.66 7.60 17.18
CA ASN A 107 17.50 6.44 17.47
C ASN A 107 18.27 5.91 16.25
N ASP A 108 17.82 6.19 15.03
CA ASP A 108 18.46 5.68 13.81
C ASP A 108 18.32 6.60 12.59
N ILE A 109 19.21 6.39 11.62
CA ILE A 109 19.11 6.92 10.25
C ILE A 109 19.12 5.72 9.31
N ARG A 110 18.08 5.61 8.47
CA ARG A 110 17.95 4.53 7.48
C ARG A 110 17.98 5.11 6.08
N TYR A 111 18.91 4.61 5.26
CA TYR A 111 18.93 4.85 3.83
C TYR A 111 18.19 3.73 3.11
N TYR A 112 17.19 4.10 2.31
CA TYR A 112 16.45 3.15 1.48
C TYR A 112 17.01 3.20 0.07
N ALA A 113 17.89 2.26 -0.25
CA ALA A 113 18.46 2.12 -1.61
C ALA A 113 17.56 1.26 -2.52
N TYR A 114 16.97 0.21 -1.94
CA TYR A 114 16.19 -0.84 -2.61
C TYR A 114 14.97 -1.21 -1.75
N GLY A 115 14.03 -1.99 -2.30
CA GLY A 115 12.86 -2.49 -1.58
C GLY A 115 11.82 -1.40 -1.31
N HIS A 116 11.29 -1.34 -0.07
CA HIS A 116 10.13 -0.53 0.32
C HIS A 116 10.02 0.88 -0.31
N PHE A 117 11.08 1.69 -0.22
CA PHE A 117 11.15 3.02 -0.87
C PHE A 117 12.08 3.06 -2.10
N GLY A 118 12.59 1.90 -2.52
CA GLY A 118 13.38 1.73 -3.74
C GLY A 118 12.59 2.06 -5.01
N TYR A 119 11.27 1.88 -4.99
CA TYR A 119 10.36 2.23 -6.09
C TYR A 119 10.48 3.70 -6.53
N LEU A 120 10.92 4.61 -5.64
CA LEU A 120 11.19 5.99 -6.04
C LEU A 120 12.28 6.03 -7.13
N TYR A 121 13.33 5.23 -7.01
CA TYR A 121 14.36 5.14 -8.05
C TYR A 121 13.90 4.29 -9.24
N ASP A 122 13.22 3.17 -8.97
CA ASP A 122 12.94 2.17 -10.01
C ASP A 122 11.71 2.55 -10.87
N THR A 123 10.68 3.16 -10.28
CA THR A 123 9.45 3.62 -10.94
C THR A 123 9.51 5.11 -11.32
N TYR A 124 10.00 5.98 -10.43
CA TYR A 124 10.05 7.43 -10.70
C TYR A 124 11.42 7.92 -11.19
N HIS A 125 12.36 7.02 -11.41
CA HIS A 125 13.65 7.28 -12.06
C HIS A 125 14.47 8.39 -11.40
N PHE A 126 14.32 8.58 -10.09
CA PHE A 126 15.28 9.36 -9.33
C PHE A 126 16.67 8.72 -9.45
N ASN A 127 17.71 9.52 -9.71
CA ASN A 127 19.07 8.97 -9.74
C ASN A 127 19.46 8.55 -8.33
N ARG A 128 19.72 7.26 -8.15
CA ARG A 128 20.16 6.69 -6.87
C ARG A 128 21.56 7.20 -6.52
N ALA A 129 21.75 7.60 -5.26
CA ALA A 129 23.05 8.06 -4.75
C ALA A 129 24.11 6.95 -4.71
#